data_AF-A0A0F9B6Q3-F1
#
_entry.id   AF-A0A0F9B6Q3-F1
#
_cell.length_a   1.000
_cell.length_b   1.000
_cell.length_c   1.000
_cell.angle_alpha   90.00
_cell.angle_beta   90.00
_cell.angle_gamma   90.00
#
_symmetry.space_group_name_H-M   'P 1'
#
loop_
_entity.id
_entity.type
_entity.pdbx_description
1 polymer ?
#
loop_
_entity_poly.entity_id
_entity_poly.type
_entity_poly.pdbx_seq_one_letter_code
_entity_poly.pdbx_strand_id
1 'polypeptide(L)'
;MEIPILLGSRPSIANPGIWVPIRFDRWSVRVVGLENSKLVLYSNGPVKNKVKIILPTMNGAIYKGPCQVRVEFMERGTEKSITVFAEEQS
;
A
#
# COMPACT_ATOMS: atom_id res chain seq x y z
N MET A 1 7.79 -9.18 -10.59
CA MET A 1 7.81 -9.76 -9.22
C MET A 1 6.83 -9.00 -8.31
N GLU A 2 6.32 -9.55 -7.20
CA GLU A 2 5.50 -8.80 -6.23
C GLU A 2 6.07 -8.84 -4.80
N ILE A 3 5.83 -7.78 -4.02
CA ILE A 3 6.18 -7.65 -2.60
C ILE A 3 4.91 -7.34 -1.81
N PRO A 4 4.51 -8.16 -0.82
CA PRO A 4 3.37 -7.84 0.03
C PRO A 4 3.71 -6.67 0.96
N ILE A 5 2.91 -5.61 0.92
CA ILE A 5 3.01 -4.47 1.84
C ILE A 5 2.10 -4.70 3.05
N LEU A 6 0.90 -5.23 2.81
CA LEU A 6 -0.08 -5.59 3.83
C LEU A 6 -0.67 -6.94 3.45
N LEU A 7 -0.72 -7.92 4.36
CA LEU A 7 -1.19 -9.26 4.06
C LEU A 7 -2.42 -9.61 4.91
N GLY A 8 -3.54 -9.92 4.27
CA GLY A 8 -4.74 -10.49 4.92
C GLY A 8 -5.27 -9.66 6.10
N SER A 9 -5.02 -8.36 6.14
CA SER A 9 -5.22 -7.54 7.33
C SER A 9 -6.68 -7.18 7.53
N ARG A 10 -7.17 -7.43 8.74
CA ARG A 10 -8.54 -7.10 9.16
C ARG A 10 -8.65 -5.62 9.55
N PRO A 11 -9.35 -4.77 8.79
CA PRO A 11 -9.41 -3.32 9.06
C PRO A 11 -9.93 -2.98 10.45
N SER A 12 -10.83 -3.79 10.99
CA SER A 12 -11.42 -3.58 12.32
C SER A 12 -10.42 -3.65 13.47
N ILE A 13 -9.31 -4.37 13.31
CA ILE A 13 -8.31 -4.59 14.39
C ILE A 13 -6.87 -4.31 13.98
N ALA A 14 -6.58 -4.19 12.67
CA ALA A 14 -5.22 -4.07 12.18
C ALA A 14 -4.58 -2.75 12.64
N ASN A 15 -3.32 -2.79 13.06
CA ASN A 15 -2.53 -1.60 13.30
C ASN A 15 -1.27 -1.62 12.43
N PRO A 16 -1.41 -1.43 11.11
CA PRO A 16 -0.26 -1.45 10.22
C PRO A 16 0.58 -0.19 10.45
N GLY A 17 1.77 -0.38 11.02
CA GLY A 17 2.75 0.67 11.28
C GLY A 17 4.13 0.36 10.69
N ILE A 18 4.25 -0.76 9.97
CA ILE A 18 5.53 -1.31 9.51
C ILE A 18 5.92 -0.71 8.16
N TRP A 19 7.18 -0.29 8.05
CA TRP A 19 7.78 0.11 6.79
C TRP A 19 8.31 -1.12 6.05
N VAL A 20 7.88 -1.28 4.80
CA VAL A 20 8.26 -2.38 3.91
C VAL A 20 9.18 -1.84 2.82
N PRO A 21 10.38 -2.44 2.61
CA PRO A 21 11.29 -2.02 1.56
C PRO A 21 10.83 -2.53 0.19
N ILE A 22 10.67 -1.62 -0.78
CA ILE A 22 10.44 -1.92 -2.18
C ILE A 22 11.74 -1.71 -2.94
N ARG A 23 12.23 -2.79 -3.59
CA ARG A 23 13.51 -2.81 -4.30
C ARG A 23 13.38 -2.55 -5.81
N PHE A 24 12.16 -2.41 -6.31
CA PHE A 24 11.88 -2.19 -7.73
C PHE A 24 12.09 -0.74 -8.13
N ASP A 25 12.71 -0.51 -9.29
CA ASP A 25 12.87 0.83 -9.85
C ASP A 25 11.53 1.43 -10.29
N ARG A 26 10.63 0.60 -10.82
CA ARG A 26 9.25 0.95 -11.15
C ARG A 26 8.31 -0.13 -10.66
N TRP A 27 7.20 0.28 -10.05
CA TRP A 27 6.24 -0.65 -9.49
C TRP A 27 4.84 -0.05 -9.38
N SER A 28 3.81 -0.87 -9.32
CA SER A 28 2.42 -0.48 -9.14
C SER A 28 1.82 -1.04 -7.87
N VAL A 29 0.76 -0.39 -7.37
CA VAL A 29 0.01 -0.89 -6.21
C VAL A 29 -1.14 -1.77 -6.68
N ARG A 30 -1.24 -2.99 -6.14
CA ARG A 30 -2.43 -3.85 -6.27
C ARG A 30 -3.11 -4.05 -4.92
N VAL A 31 -4.43 -3.94 -4.90
CA VAL A 31 -5.23 -4.06 -3.67
C VAL A 31 -6.31 -5.12 -3.85
N VAL A 32 -6.45 -6.00 -2.86
CA VAL A 32 -7.44 -7.08 -2.86
C VAL A 32 -8.32 -6.96 -1.61
N GLY A 33 -9.64 -7.01 -1.81
CA GLY A 33 -10.63 -7.05 -0.72
C GLY A 33 -10.95 -5.70 -0.08
N LEU A 34 -10.67 -4.58 -0.76
CA LEU A 34 -11.04 -3.24 -0.30
C LEU A 34 -12.47 -2.90 -0.76
N GLU A 35 -13.34 -2.52 0.18
CA GLU A 35 -14.74 -2.15 -0.10
C GLU A 35 -15.10 -0.79 0.53
N ASN A 36 -14.97 -0.68 1.86
CA ASN A 36 -15.47 0.44 2.67
C ASN A 36 -14.36 1.14 3.48
N SER A 37 -13.20 0.50 3.64
CA SER A 37 -12.04 1.09 4.29
C SER A 37 -11.43 2.19 3.43
N LYS A 38 -10.76 3.15 4.07
CA LYS A 38 -9.86 4.09 3.38
C LYS A 38 -8.44 3.86 3.86
N LEU A 39 -7.57 3.61 2.90
CA LEU A 39 -6.16 3.38 3.14
C LEU A 39 -5.33 4.57 2.66
N VAL A 40 -4.19 4.78 3.32
CA VAL A 40 -3.12 5.66 2.86
C VAL A 40 -1.83 4.86 2.78
N LEU A 41 -1.20 4.85 1.61
CA LEU A 41 0.18 4.35 1.45
C LEU A 41 1.14 5.54 1.56
N TYR A 42 2.03 5.52 2.54
CA TYR A 42 3.13 6.46 2.67
C TYR A 42 4.37 5.89 2.00
N SER A 43 5.19 6.77 1.41
CA SER A 43 6.53 6.42 0.92
C SER A 43 7.60 7.23 1.66
N ASN A 44 8.71 6.58 1.96
CA ASN A 44 9.93 7.14 2.49
C ASN A 44 11.07 6.75 1.52
N GLY A 45 11.35 7.63 0.57
CA GLY A 45 12.41 7.49 -0.43
C GLY A 45 13.28 8.74 -0.48
N PRO A 46 14.37 8.73 -1.28
CA PRO A 46 15.31 9.85 -1.40
C PRO A 46 14.62 11.13 -1.90
N VAL A 47 13.54 10.99 -2.67
CA VAL A 47 12.61 12.09 -2.96
C VAL A 47 11.54 12.05 -1.86
N LYS A 48 11.64 12.95 -0.87
CA LYS A 48 10.68 13.08 0.26
C LYS A 48 9.27 13.41 -0.23
N ASN A 49 8.57 12.43 -0.77
CA ASN A 49 7.16 12.55 -1.10
C ASN A 49 6.39 11.67 -0.13
N LYS A 50 5.79 12.32 0.89
CA LYS A 50 4.59 11.77 1.54
C LYS A 50 3.50 11.77 0.47
N VAL A 51 3.54 10.83 -0.46
CA VAL A 51 2.43 10.62 -1.38
C VAL A 51 1.30 10.09 -0.51
N LYS A 52 0.23 10.86 -0.34
CA LYS A 52 -0.98 10.37 0.32
C LYS A 52 -1.79 9.63 -0.73
N ILE A 53 -1.71 8.31 -0.69
CA ILE A 53 -2.33 7.44 -1.69
C ILE A 53 -3.68 6.96 -1.16
N ILE A 54 -4.77 7.60 -1.59
CA ILE A 54 -6.13 7.21 -1.18
C ILE A 54 -6.66 6.19 -2.19
N LEU A 55 -7.01 5.01 -1.71
CA LEU A 55 -7.66 3.97 -2.51
C LEU A 55 -9.19 4.19 -2.55
N PRO A 56 -9.90 3.83 -3.65
CA PRO A 56 -9.45 2.97 -4.77
C PRO A 56 -8.68 3.67 -5.89
N THR A 57 -8.55 5.00 -5.86
CA THR A 57 -8.04 5.86 -6.96
C THR A 57 -6.62 5.55 -7.45
N MET A 58 -5.88 4.68 -6.75
CA MET A 58 -4.46 4.39 -6.98
C MET A 58 -4.17 2.92 -7.22
N ASN A 59 -5.19 2.06 -7.33
CA ASN A 59 -4.99 0.68 -7.78
C ASN A 59 -4.46 0.72 -9.23
N GLY A 60 -3.25 0.21 -9.45
CA GLY A 60 -2.53 0.27 -10.73
C GLY A 60 -1.67 1.53 -10.95
N ALA A 61 -1.61 2.47 -10.00
CA ALA A 61 -0.74 3.65 -10.12
C ALA A 61 0.74 3.24 -10.10
N ILE A 62 1.55 3.80 -11.00
CA ILE A 62 2.98 3.49 -11.14
C ILE A 62 3.82 4.48 -10.30
N TYR A 63 4.71 3.94 -9.48
CA TYR A 63 5.64 4.65 -8.63
C TYR A 63 7.09 4.35 -9.04
N LYS A 64 7.99 5.29 -8.71
CA LYS A 64 9.44 5.08 -8.82
C LYS A 64 9.99 4.63 -7.47
N GLY A 65 10.80 3.58 -7.46
CA GLY A 65 11.61 3.17 -6.32
C GLY A 65 13.11 3.34 -6.60
N PRO A 66 14.00 2.70 -5.82
CA PRO A 66 13.71 1.96 -4.59
C PRO A 66 13.30 2.88 -3.44
N CYS A 67 12.41 2.42 -2.56
CA CYS A 67 11.91 3.20 -1.41
C CYS A 67 11.38 2.30 -0.30
N GLN A 68 11.07 2.87 0.86
CA GLN A 68 10.28 2.20 1.88
C GLN A 68 8.83 2.69 1.81
N VAL A 69 7.87 1.82 2.06
CA VAL A 69 6.45 2.18 2.07
C VAL A 69 5.73 1.65 3.29
N ARG A 70 4.64 2.28 3.69
CA ARG A 70 3.81 1.87 4.84
C ARG A 70 2.35 2.14 4.55
N VAL A 71 1.47 1.20 4.83
CA VAL A 71 0.02 1.40 4.74
C VAL A 71 -0.52 1.79 6.12
N GLU A 72 -1.43 2.76 6.17
CA GLU A 72 -2.28 3.03 7.33
C GLU A 72 -3.76 3.00 6.95
N PHE A 73 -4.61 2.59 7.90
CA PHE A 73 -6.05 2.73 7.81
C PHE A 73 -6.47 4.11 8.29
N MET A 74 -6.94 4.96 7.37
CA MET A 74 -7.55 6.24 7.70
C MET A 74 -8.98 6.07 8.20
N GLU A 75 -9.74 5.21 7.52
CA GLU A 75 -11.08 4.79 7.93
C GLU A 75 -11.11 3.26 7.91
N ARG A 76 -11.65 2.68 8.97
CA ARG A 76 -11.75 1.23 9.16
C ARG A 76 -13.12 0.77 8.70
N GLY A 77 -13.15 -0.07 7.67
CA GLY A 77 -14.36 -0.71 7.18
C GLY A 77 -14.61 -2.07 7.83
N THR A 78 -15.55 -2.81 7.25
CA THR A 78 -16.05 -4.11 7.72
C THR A 78 -15.49 -5.31 6.95
N GLU A 79 -14.49 -5.08 6.08
CA GLU A 79 -13.97 -6.13 5.20
C GLU A 79 -13.32 -7.28 5.98
N LYS A 80 -13.49 -8.51 5.50
CA LYS A 80 -12.91 -9.69 6.15
C LYS A 80 -11.39 -9.65 6.18
N SER A 81 -10.78 -9.10 5.13
CA SER A 81 -9.33 -8.98 4.99
C SER A 81 -8.99 -8.08 3.80
N ILE A 82 -7.97 -7.25 3.96
CA ILE A 82 -7.39 -6.43 2.90
C ILE A 82 -5.93 -6.81 2.72
N THR A 83 -5.52 -6.94 1.46
CA THR A 83 -4.14 -7.21 1.07
C THR A 83 -3.67 -6.16 0.08
N VAL A 84 -2.45 -5.67 0.26
CA VAL A 84 -1.83 -4.65 -0.59
C VAL A 84 -0.46 -5.17 -1.05
N PHE A 85 -0.23 -5.12 -2.35
CA PHE A 85 1.00 -5.55 -2.99
C PHE A 85 1.67 -4.38 -3.73
N ALA A 86 2.99 -4.42 -3.80
CA ALA A 86 3.78 -3.71 -4.80
C ALA A 86 4.16 -4.70 -5.90
N GLU A 87 3.80 -4.41 -7.15
CA GLU A 87 4.10 -5.24 -8.31
C GLU A 87 5.13 -4.53 -9.17
N GLU A 88 6.25 -5.18 -9.44
CA GLU A 88 7.29 -4.68 -10.35
C GLU A 88 6.74 -4.46 -11.76
N GLN A 89 7.13 -3.35 -12.37
CA GLN A 89 6.81 -3.00 -13.74
C GLN A 89 8.09 -2.98 -14.57
N SER A 90 8.09 -3.72 -15.68
CA SER A 90 9.20 -3.80 -16.64
C SER A 90 9.29 -2.58 -17.56
#